data_AF-A0A2M9Q5F2-F1
#
_entry.id   AF-A0A2M9Q5F2-F1
#
_cell.length_a   1.000
_cell.length_b   1.000
_cell.length_c   1.000
_cell.angle_alpha   90.00
_cell.angle_beta   90.00
_cell.angle_gamma   90.00
#
_symmetry.space_group_name_H-M   'P 1'
#
loop_
_entity.id
_entity.type
_entity.pdbx_description
1 polymer ?
#
loop_
_entity_poly.entity_id
_entity_poly.type
_entity_poly.pdbx_seq_one_letter_code
_entity_poly.pdbx_strand_id
1 'polypeptide(L)'
;VWHHGDLDVRNWLVRDKRISGVIDWETMGIGDPACDVMVAWKLHSPVARDEFRKALSMDDATWARARGWVVSQAVAILAYYTPQNNTILYNEAKAWLDLALRDDCFN
;
A
#
# COMPACT_ATOMS: atom_id res chain seq x y z
N VAL A 1 -16.67 0.88 5.48
CA VAL A 1 -16.85 -0.42 4.77
C VAL A 1 -15.99 -1.47 5.45
N TRP A 2 -16.21 -2.76 5.21
CA TRP A 2 -15.25 -3.79 5.65
C TRP A 2 -13.96 -3.67 4.84
N HIS A 3 -12.81 -3.80 5.49
CA HIS A 3 -11.48 -3.79 4.88
C HIS A 3 -10.60 -4.87 5.50
N HIS A 4 -9.57 -5.30 4.78
CA HIS A 4 -8.55 -6.25 5.21
C HIS A 4 -7.65 -5.66 6.31
N GLY A 5 -7.25 -4.38 6.19
CA GLY A 5 -6.51 -3.65 7.24
C GLY A 5 -4.98 -3.71 7.10
N ASP A 6 -4.45 -4.82 6.60
CA ASP A 6 -3.03 -4.92 6.21
C ASP A 6 -2.86 -5.51 4.80
N LEU A 7 -3.57 -4.94 3.82
CA LEU A 7 -3.47 -5.44 2.46
C LEU A 7 -2.09 -5.08 1.88
N ASP A 8 -1.32 -6.11 1.57
CA ASP A 8 0.02 -6.02 1.01
C ASP A 8 0.27 -7.16 0.03
N VAL A 9 1.17 -6.95 -0.94
CA VAL A 9 1.55 -7.98 -1.91
C VAL A 9 2.14 -9.23 -1.25
N ARG A 10 2.73 -9.10 -0.05
CA ARG A 10 3.23 -10.22 0.76
C ARG A 10 2.10 -11.11 1.30
N ASN A 11 0.89 -10.57 1.35
CA ASN A 11 -0.30 -11.27 1.80
C ASN A 11 -1.09 -11.88 0.63
N TRP A 12 -0.56 -11.85 -0.60
CA TRP A 12 -1.17 -12.48 -1.78
C TRP A 12 -0.58 -13.85 -2.08
N LEU A 13 -1.46 -14.85 -2.24
CA LEU A 13 -1.09 -16.14 -2.80
C LEU A 13 -1.24 -16.10 -4.32
N VAL A 14 -0.17 -16.35 -5.07
CA VAL A 14 -0.18 -16.29 -6.54
C VAL A 14 -0.04 -17.68 -7.15
N ARG A 15 -0.93 -18.03 -8.09
CA ARG A 15 -0.86 -19.25 -8.90
C ARG A 15 -1.13 -18.89 -10.35
N ASP A 16 -0.32 -19.40 -11.28
CA ASP A 16 -0.47 -19.17 -12.72
C ASP A 16 -0.58 -17.67 -13.08
N LYS A 17 0.24 -16.83 -12.41
CA LYS A 17 0.27 -15.36 -12.55
C LYS A 17 -1.03 -14.65 -12.14
N ARG A 18 -1.90 -15.30 -11.37
CA ARG A 18 -3.14 -14.72 -10.82
C ARG A 18 -3.14 -14.81 -9.30
N ILE A 19 -3.75 -13.81 -8.65
CA ILE A 19 -4.04 -13.85 -7.21
C ILE A 19 -5.09 -14.96 -7.00
N SER A 20 -4.74 -15.91 -6.14
CA SER A 20 -5.52 -17.11 -5.81
C SER A 20 -6.01 -17.11 -4.36
N GLY A 21 -5.47 -16.23 -3.51
CA GLY A 21 -5.89 -16.06 -2.13
C GLY A 21 -5.26 -14.83 -1.48
N VAL A 22 -5.83 -14.40 -0.37
CA VAL A 22 -5.33 -13.35 0.51
C VAL A 22 -5.31 -13.88 1.94
N ILE A 23 -4.19 -13.69 2.63
CA ILE A 23 -3.96 -14.14 4.01
C ILE A 23 -3.78 -12.94 4.94
N ASP A 24 -3.62 -13.21 6.25
CA ASP A 24 -3.28 -12.19 7.26
C ASP A 24 -4.39 -11.18 7.59
N TRP A 25 -5.57 -11.72 7.93
CA TRP A 25 -6.79 -10.95 8.19
C TRP A 25 -6.90 -10.41 9.63
N GLU A 26 -5.82 -10.44 10.42
CA GLU A 26 -5.88 -10.08 11.85
C GLU A 26 -6.26 -8.61 12.10
N THR A 27 -6.03 -7.75 11.11
CA THR A 27 -6.32 -6.30 11.14
C THR A 27 -7.65 -5.93 10.49
N MET A 28 -8.48 -6.92 10.14
CA MET A 28 -9.77 -6.71 9.47
C MET A 28 -10.74 -5.91 10.35
N GLY A 29 -11.45 -4.97 9.74
CA GLY A 29 -12.40 -4.13 10.47
C GLY A 29 -13.33 -3.32 9.57
N ILE A 30 -14.18 -2.51 10.21
CA ILE A 30 -15.03 -1.53 9.54
C ILE A 30 -14.33 -0.18 9.62
N GLY A 31 -14.08 0.43 8.46
CA GLY A 31 -13.36 1.71 8.39
C GLY A 31 -13.31 2.33 7.01
N ASP A 32 -12.29 3.17 6.83
CA ASP A 32 -11.97 3.85 5.57
C ASP A 32 -11.42 2.85 4.54
N PRO A 33 -12.05 2.72 3.34
CA PRO A 33 -11.54 1.83 2.30
C PRO A 33 -10.11 2.17 1.83
N ALA A 34 -9.68 3.41 2.03
CA ALA A 34 -8.36 3.87 1.62
C ALA A 34 -7.20 3.05 2.24
N CYS A 35 -7.44 2.40 3.38
CA CYS A 35 -6.47 1.52 4.04
C CYS A 35 -6.04 0.35 3.15
N ASP A 36 -6.98 -0.30 2.46
CA ASP A 36 -6.65 -1.41 1.53
C ASP A 36 -6.16 -0.89 0.18
N VAL A 37 -6.63 0.28 -0.26
CA VAL A 37 -6.22 0.90 -1.53
C VAL A 37 -4.74 1.32 -1.51
N MET A 38 -4.17 1.58 -0.32
CA MET A 38 -2.75 1.90 -0.14
C MET A 38 -1.81 0.90 -0.85
N VAL A 39 -2.21 -0.37 -1.00
CA VAL A 39 -1.40 -1.38 -1.70
C VAL A 39 -0.98 -0.93 -3.11
N ALA A 40 -1.84 -0.18 -3.82
CA ALA A 40 -1.54 0.32 -5.16
C ALA A 40 -0.35 1.30 -5.19
N TRP A 41 -0.15 2.06 -4.11
CA TRP A 41 0.97 2.97 -3.95
C TRP A 41 2.25 2.27 -3.52
N LYS A 42 2.14 1.09 -2.90
CA LYS A 42 3.29 0.22 -2.57
C LYS A 42 3.80 -0.56 -3.78
N LEU A 43 3.03 -0.60 -4.87
CA LEU A 43 3.51 -1.09 -6.17
C LEU A 43 4.49 -0.06 -6.76
N HIS A 44 5.77 -0.45 -6.89
CA HIS A 44 6.81 0.37 -7.54
C HIS A 44 6.61 0.56 -9.06
N SER A 45 5.47 0.16 -9.62
CA SER A 45 5.10 0.35 -11.03
C SER A 45 3.99 1.40 -11.15
N PRO A 46 4.27 2.59 -11.73
CA PRO A 46 3.25 3.59 -12.02
C PRO A 46 2.14 3.04 -12.91
N VAL A 47 2.49 2.24 -13.92
CA VAL A 47 1.52 1.58 -14.81
C VAL A 47 0.57 0.67 -14.01
N ALA A 48 1.11 -0.16 -13.11
CA ALA A 48 0.27 -1.04 -12.30
C ALA A 48 -0.64 -0.25 -11.35
N ARG A 49 -0.15 0.87 -10.81
CA ARG A 49 -0.92 1.77 -9.95
C ARG A 49 -2.08 2.42 -10.69
N ASP A 50 -1.85 2.91 -11.92
CA ASP A 50 -2.89 3.51 -12.75
C ASP A 50 -3.96 2.48 -13.14
N GLU A 51 -3.55 1.27 -13.51
CA GLU A 51 -4.48 0.17 -13.79
C GLU A 51 -5.27 -0.23 -12.53
N PHE A 52 -4.64 -0.23 -11.34
CA PHE A 52 -5.34 -0.45 -10.07
C PHE A 52 -6.41 0.61 -9.81
N ARG A 53 -6.07 1.89 -9.99
CA ARG A 53 -7.01 3.01 -9.79
C ARG A 53 -8.21 2.90 -10.72
N LYS A 54 -7.97 2.60 -12.01
CA LYS A 54 -9.02 2.39 -13.02
C LYS A 54 -9.91 1.20 -12.66
N ALA A 55 -9.30 0.04 -12.36
CA ALA A 55 -10.03 -1.19 -12.05
C ALA A 55 -10.93 -1.05 -10.82
N LEU A 56 -10.48 -0.32 -9.80
CA LEU A 56 -11.25 -0.08 -8.58
C LEU A 56 -12.24 1.09 -8.70
N SER A 57 -12.18 1.91 -9.76
CA SER A 57 -13.01 3.11 -9.93
C SER A 57 -12.96 4.05 -8.71
N MET A 58 -11.75 4.27 -8.18
CA MET A 58 -11.54 5.05 -6.95
C MET A 58 -11.70 6.54 -7.19
N ASP A 59 -12.49 7.19 -6.33
CA ASP A 59 -12.58 8.65 -6.28
C ASP A 59 -11.25 9.28 -5.80
N ASP A 60 -11.05 10.55 -6.16
CA ASP A 60 -9.82 11.28 -5.88
C ASP A 60 -9.54 11.42 -4.38
N ALA A 61 -10.59 11.53 -3.55
CA ALA A 61 -10.44 11.68 -2.11
C ALA A 61 -9.94 10.37 -1.47
N THR A 62 -10.48 9.23 -1.87
CA THR A 62 -10.05 7.90 -1.42
C THR A 62 -8.64 7.60 -1.91
N TRP A 63 -8.32 7.98 -3.14
CA TRP A 63 -6.97 7.86 -3.69
C TRP A 63 -5.93 8.70 -2.91
N ALA A 64 -6.27 9.94 -2.57
CA ALA A 64 -5.43 10.82 -1.76
C ALA A 64 -5.25 10.29 -0.33
N ARG A 65 -6.31 9.79 0.32
CA ARG A 65 -6.20 9.15 1.64
C ARG A 65 -5.35 7.87 1.59
N ALA A 66 -5.45 7.07 0.53
CA ALA A 66 -4.64 5.87 0.36
C ALA A 66 -3.14 6.21 0.31
N ARG A 67 -2.79 7.31 -0.36
CA ARG A 67 -1.43 7.86 -0.33
C ARG A 67 -1.02 8.28 1.09
N GLY A 68 -1.92 8.90 1.85
CA GLY A 68 -1.70 9.22 3.27
C GLY A 68 -1.49 7.99 4.16
N TRP A 69 -2.21 6.90 3.92
CA TRP A 69 -2.02 5.61 4.61
C TRP A 69 -0.61 5.04 4.38
N VAL A 70 -0.06 5.19 3.17
CA VAL A 70 1.33 4.79 2.87
C VAL A 70 2.31 5.56 3.73
N VAL A 71 2.12 6.89 3.88
CA VAL A 71 2.97 7.72 4.75
C VAL A 71 2.89 7.23 6.19
N SER A 72 1.67 6.96 6.69
CA SER A 72 1.47 6.45 8.05
C SER A 72 2.19 5.11 8.29
N GLN A 73 2.01 4.14 7.40
CA GLN A 73 2.63 2.82 7.51
C GLN A 73 4.17 2.92 7.37
N ALA A 74 4.66 3.69 6.40
CA ALA A 74 6.10 3.85 6.19
C ALA A 74 6.80 4.49 7.39
N VAL A 75 6.21 5.54 7.99
CA VAL A 75 6.76 6.18 9.19
C VAL A 75 6.77 5.21 10.37
N ALA A 76 5.70 4.42 10.56
CA ALA A 76 5.67 3.40 11.62
C ALA A 76 6.76 2.34 11.45
N ILE A 77 6.97 1.84 10.22
CA ILE A 77 8.02 0.86 9.90
C ILE A 77 9.41 1.46 10.14
N LEU A 78 9.67 2.70 9.70
CA LEU A 78 10.97 3.36 9.87
C LEU A 78 11.27 3.73 11.34
N ALA A 79 10.24 3.91 12.16
CA ALA A 79 10.40 4.13 13.60
C ALA A 79 10.71 2.82 14.36
N TYR A 80 10.25 1.68 13.83
CA TYR A 80 10.40 0.38 14.48
C TYR A 80 11.63 -0.42 14.00
N TYR A 81 11.90 -0.40 12.70
CA TYR A 81 12.99 -1.15 12.08
C TYR A 81 14.20 -0.26 11.79
N THR A 82 15.37 -0.88 11.84
CA THR A 82 16.65 -0.30 11.46
C THR A 82 17.26 -1.11 10.32
N PRO A 83 18.26 -0.56 9.61
CA PRO A 83 19.00 -1.33 8.61
C PRO A 83 19.65 -2.62 9.16
N GLN A 84 19.88 -2.70 10.47
CA GLN A 84 20.53 -3.85 11.12
C GLN A 84 19.55 -4.96 11.50
N ASN A 85 18.32 -4.63 11.90
CA ASN A 85 17.35 -5.65 12.34
C ASN A 85 16.42 -6.11 11.22
N ASN A 86 16.14 -5.26 10.22
CA ASN A 86 15.33 -5.61 9.06
C ASN A 86 15.59 -4.63 7.90
N THR A 87 16.70 -4.86 7.18
CA THR A 87 17.09 -4.02 6.05
C THR A 87 16.06 -3.99 4.92
N ILE A 88 15.29 -5.07 4.73
CA ILE A 88 14.30 -5.19 3.66
C ILE A 88 13.15 -4.23 3.91
N LEU A 89 12.45 -4.37 5.06
CA LEU A 89 11.33 -3.49 5.39
C LEU A 89 11.76 -2.04 5.55
N TYR A 90 12.95 -1.79 6.09
CA TYR A 90 13.50 -0.43 6.19
C TYR A 90 13.64 0.23 4.81
N ASN A 91 14.25 -0.46 3.84
CA ASN A 91 14.45 0.08 2.51
C ASN A 91 13.13 0.23 1.73
N GLU A 92 12.19 -0.70 1.91
CA GLU A 92 10.87 -0.62 1.27
C GLU A 92 10.05 0.53 1.83
N ALA A 93 9.97 0.70 3.15
CA ALA A 93 9.28 1.83 3.76
C ALA A 93 9.90 3.16 3.36
N LYS A 94 11.23 3.25 3.26
CA LYS A 94 11.88 4.45 2.72
C LYS A 94 11.45 4.73 1.28
N ALA A 95 11.47 3.72 0.42
CA ALA A 95 11.08 3.89 -0.98
C ALA A 95 9.59 4.22 -1.15
N TRP A 96 8.70 3.66 -0.31
CA TRP A 96 7.29 4.00 -0.27
C TRP A 96 7.05 5.42 0.23
N LEU A 97 7.77 5.86 1.26
CA LEU A 97 7.68 7.23 1.77
C LEU A 97 8.15 8.23 0.72
N ASP A 98 9.30 7.98 0.09
CA ASP A 98 9.81 8.82 -0.99
C ASP A 98 8.80 8.92 -2.14
N LEU A 99 8.21 7.79 -2.55
CA LEU A 99 7.18 7.75 -3.59
C LEU A 99 5.91 8.49 -3.17
N ALA A 100 5.43 8.27 -1.95
CA ALA A 100 4.23 8.90 -1.42
C ALA A 100 4.43 10.39 -1.10
N LEU A 101 5.65 10.92 -1.08
CA LEU A 101 5.93 12.34 -0.89
C LEU A 101 6.34 13.06 -2.18
N ARG A 102 6.50 12.36 -3.32
CA ARG A 102 6.75 13.01 -4.60
C ARG A 102 5.62 13.97 -4.96
N ASP A 103 5.98 15.18 -5.38
CA ASP A 103 5.02 16.14 -5.91
C ASP A 103 4.57 15.71 -7.30
N ASP A 104 3.52 14.89 -7.36
CA ASP A 104 2.79 14.60 -8.60
C ASP A 104 1.74 15.71 -8.90
N CYS A 105 1.73 16.80 -8.12
CA CYS A 105 0.71 17.86 -8.17
C CYS A 105 0.81 18.83 -9.37
N PHE A 106 1.80 18.69 -10.28
CA PHE A 106 2.02 19.62 -11.39
C PHE A 106 2.55 18.95 -12.68
N ASN A 107 1.92 17.88 -13.16
CA ASN A 107 2.03 17.48 -14.57
C ASN A 107 0.65 17.43 -15.22
#